data_AF-A0AAV5TA92-F1
#
_entry.id   AF-A0AAV5TA92-F1
#
_cell.length_a   1.000
_cell.length_b   1.000
_cell.length_c   1.000
_cell.angle_alpha   90.00
_cell.angle_beta   90.00
_cell.angle_gamma   90.00
#
_symmetry.space_group_name_H-M   'P 1'
#
loop_
_entity.id
_entity.type
_entity.pdbx_description
1 polymer ?
#
loop_
_entity_poly.entity_id
_entity_poly.type
_entity_poly.pdbx_seq_one_letter_code
_entity_poly.pdbx_strand_id
1 'polypeptide(L)'
;ILEMTKYSTIFIPLELEDALILTQRIMFCISSCLHVPAMICLLKGTPLHQADIKANLVLIQIAVIISDVYEAVLFEPVPVAEALTIYCKGLLCTVVRIQVLMGVLILVNAGYGVVNIACVLKRHQAMMPNAHALKLRKVESKSVNAVATL
;
A
#
# COMPACT_ATOMS: atom_id res chain seq x y z
N ILE A 1 27.31 32.23 -0.42
CA ILE A 1 27.14 30.75 -0.53
C ILE A 1 25.76 30.46 -1.10
N LEU A 2 25.48 30.91 -2.34
CA LEU A 2 24.29 30.52 -3.10
C LEU A 2 24.51 30.82 -4.59
N GLU A 3 25.70 30.46 -5.08
CA GLU A 3 26.08 30.63 -6.49
C GLU A 3 26.67 29.30 -7.00
N MET A 4 25.84 28.26 -6.94
CA MET A 4 26.00 26.97 -7.59
C MET A 4 24.59 26.39 -7.61
N THR A 5 23.91 26.34 -8.75
CA THR A 5 24.16 25.28 -9.74
C THR A 5 23.97 25.82 -11.16
N LYS A 6 25.06 25.78 -11.93
CA LYS A 6 25.01 25.70 -13.39
C LYS A 6 24.03 24.57 -13.75
N TYR A 7 23.02 24.87 -14.56
CA TYR A 7 22.00 23.92 -15.01
C TYR A 7 22.66 22.75 -15.75
N SER A 8 23.12 21.75 -15.01
CA SER A 8 23.32 20.41 -15.56
C SER A 8 21.93 19.93 -15.88
N THR A 9 21.51 20.10 -17.12
CA THR A 9 20.34 19.43 -17.66
C THR A 9 20.59 17.94 -17.49
N ILE A 10 20.04 17.36 -16.43
CA ILE A 10 20.09 15.92 -16.18
C ILE A 10 19.36 15.29 -17.36
N PHE A 11 20.16 14.71 -18.25
CA PHE A 11 19.66 14.10 -19.46
C PHE A 11 19.43 12.63 -19.17
N ILE A 12 18.15 12.29 -18.96
CA ILE A 12 17.74 10.89 -18.92
C ILE A 12 17.68 10.44 -20.38
N PRO A 13 18.45 9.42 -20.79
CA PRO A 13 18.31 8.86 -22.13
C PRO A 13 16.87 8.39 -22.33
N LEU A 14 16.24 8.79 -23.43
CA LEU A 14 14.85 8.43 -23.75
C LEU A 14 14.63 6.91 -23.71
N GLU A 15 15.63 6.13 -24.15
CA GLU A 15 15.63 4.68 -24.12
C GLU A 15 15.48 4.09 -22.70
N LEU A 16 16.12 4.73 -21.71
CA LEU A 16 16.03 4.29 -20.31
C LEU A 16 14.66 4.61 -19.74
N GLU A 17 14.13 5.78 -20.04
CA GLU A 17 12.80 6.19 -19.62
C GLU A 17 11.71 5.25 -20.17
N ASP A 18 11.75 4.95 -21.47
CA ASP A 18 10.82 4.02 -22.12
C ASP A 18 10.96 2.61 -21.52
N ALA A 19 12.18 2.17 -21.21
CA ALA A 19 12.42 0.88 -20.56
C ALA A 19 11.84 0.83 -19.13
N LEU A 20 11.97 1.90 -18.34
CA LEU A 20 11.39 1.99 -17.00
C LEU A 20 9.85 1.94 -17.05
N ILE A 21 9.24 2.71 -17.95
CA ILE A 21 7.78 2.73 -18.14
C ILE A 21 7.28 1.36 -18.62
N LEU A 22 7.97 0.74 -19.59
CA LEU A 22 7.63 -0.60 -20.07
C LEU A 22 7.71 -1.62 -18.93
N THR A 23 8.76 -1.56 -18.12
CA THR A 23 8.96 -2.45 -16.97
C THR A 23 7.82 -2.28 -15.97
N GLN A 24 7.45 -1.05 -15.63
CA GLN A 24 6.33 -0.76 -14.74
C GLN A 24 5.01 -1.32 -15.28
N ARG A 25 4.75 -1.19 -16.59
CA ARG A 25 3.54 -1.73 -17.22
C ARG A 25 3.51 -3.26 -17.21
N ILE A 26 4.64 -3.92 -17.47
CA ILE A 26 4.76 -5.38 -17.36
C ILE A 26 4.47 -5.82 -15.93
N MET A 27 5.05 -5.16 -14.94
CA MET A 27 4.82 -5.44 -13.52
C MET A 27 3.35 -5.26 -13.14
N PHE A 28 2.70 -4.19 -13.61
CA PHE A 28 1.28 -3.94 -13.40
C PHE A 28 0.39 -5.02 -14.04
N CYS A 29 0.70 -5.46 -15.27
CA CYS A 29 -0.02 -6.55 -15.93
C CYS A 29 0.09 -7.86 -15.14
N ILE A 30 1.30 -8.20 -14.68
CA ILE A 30 1.52 -9.39 -13.85
C ILE A 30 0.74 -9.27 -12.53
N SER A 31 0.84 -8.12 -11.84
CA SER A 31 0.15 -7.89 -10.58
C SER A 31 -1.38 -8.00 -10.73
N SER A 32 -1.94 -7.39 -11.78
CA SER A 32 -3.36 -7.47 -12.12
C SER A 32 -3.83 -8.90 -12.32
N CYS A 33 -3.04 -9.72 -13.03
CA CYS A 33 -3.33 -11.14 -13.21
C CYS A 33 -3.28 -11.94 -11.90
N LEU A 34 -2.45 -11.54 -10.94
CA LEU A 34 -2.34 -12.18 -9.62
C LEU A 34 -3.44 -11.74 -8.64
N HIS A 35 -3.97 -10.52 -8.78
CA HIS A 35 -5.06 -10.04 -7.95
C HIS A 35 -6.35 -10.86 -8.09
N VAL A 36 -6.66 -11.32 -9.30
CA VAL A 36 -7.86 -12.14 -9.56
C VAL A 36 -7.85 -13.46 -8.78
N PRO A 37 -6.86 -14.35 -8.91
CA PRO A 37 -6.81 -15.59 -8.14
C PRO A 37 -6.67 -15.31 -6.64
N ALA A 38 -5.94 -14.27 -6.22
CA ALA A 38 -5.84 -13.90 -4.81
C ALA A 38 -7.23 -13.56 -4.21
N MET A 39 -8.03 -12.76 -4.92
CA MET A 39 -9.40 -12.44 -4.52
C MET A 39 -10.29 -13.69 -4.48
N ILE A 40 -10.20 -14.56 -5.49
CA ILE A 40 -10.96 -15.83 -5.50
C ILE A 40 -10.59 -16.70 -4.29
N CYS A 41 -9.30 -16.84 -4.00
CA CYS A 41 -8.80 -17.60 -2.85
C CYS A 41 -9.28 -17.00 -1.52
N LEU A 42 -9.23 -15.68 -1.35
CA LEU A 42 -9.72 -15.02 -0.13
C LEU A 42 -11.23 -15.21 0.06
N LEU A 43 -12.01 -15.08 -1.02
CA LEU A 43 -13.46 -15.19 -0.96
C LEU A 43 -13.94 -16.64 -0.73
N LYS A 44 -13.31 -17.62 -1.38
CA LYS A 44 -13.75 -19.03 -1.33
C LYS A 44 -13.01 -19.88 -0.29
N GLY A 45 -11.72 -19.63 -0.05
CA GLY A 45 -10.85 -20.50 0.76
C GLY A 45 -10.86 -20.20 2.26
N THR A 46 -11.36 -19.03 2.69
CA THR A 46 -11.30 -18.66 4.12
C THR A 46 -12.39 -19.37 4.92
N PRO A 47 -12.03 -20.16 5.95
CA PRO A 47 -13.01 -20.91 6.74
C PRO A 47 -13.90 -19.98 7.59
N LEU A 48 -15.14 -20.40 7.84
CA LEU A 48 -16.18 -19.60 8.53
C LEU A 48 -15.76 -19.09 9.91
N HIS A 49 -14.96 -19.85 10.66
CA HIS A 49 -14.47 -19.46 11.99
C HIS A 49 -13.48 -18.27 11.95
N GLN A 50 -13.04 -17.83 10.77
CA GLN A 50 -12.16 -16.67 10.57
C GLN A 50 -12.86 -15.53 9.82
N ALA A 51 -14.20 -15.44 9.88
CA ALA A 51 -14.98 -14.43 9.18
C ALA A 51 -14.50 -12.99 9.45
N ASP A 52 -14.15 -12.66 10.70
CA ASP A 52 -13.65 -11.33 11.08
C ASP A 52 -12.29 -11.01 10.42
N ILE A 53 -11.42 -12.00 10.25
CA ILE A 53 -10.11 -11.82 9.59
C ILE A 53 -10.33 -11.71 8.08
N LYS A 54 -11.27 -12.49 7.53
CA LYS A 54 -11.61 -12.50 6.11
C LYS A 54 -11.98 -11.10 5.60
N ALA A 55 -12.88 -10.41 6.30
CA ALA A 55 -13.32 -9.07 5.89
C ALA A 55 -12.14 -8.08 5.81
N ASN A 56 -11.22 -8.13 6.78
CA ASN A 56 -10.03 -7.30 6.78
C ASN A 56 -9.08 -7.63 5.62
N LEU A 57 -8.84 -8.92 5.34
CA LEU A 57 -7.97 -9.34 4.23
C LEU A 57 -8.56 -8.96 2.86
N VAL A 58 -9.87 -9.09 2.68
CA VAL A 58 -10.56 -8.65 1.45
C VAL A 58 -10.45 -7.14 1.28
N LEU A 59 -10.64 -6.37 2.35
CA LEU A 59 -10.48 -4.92 2.31
C LEU A 59 -9.06 -4.50 1.94
N ILE A 60 -8.03 -5.13 2.54
CA ILE A 60 -6.63 -4.91 2.16
C ILE A 60 -6.43 -5.22 0.67
N GLN A 61 -6.93 -6.36 0.20
CA GLN A 61 -6.71 -6.77 -1.19
C GLN A 61 -7.34 -5.80 -2.20
N ILE A 62 -8.55 -5.30 -1.91
CA ILE A 62 -9.20 -4.26 -2.73
C ILE A 62 -8.36 -2.98 -2.72
N ALA A 63 -7.89 -2.57 -1.54
CA ALA A 63 -7.11 -1.36 -1.42
C ALA A 63 -5.77 -1.48 -2.19
N VAL A 64 -5.06 -2.61 -2.09
CA VAL A 64 -3.85 -2.89 -2.89
C VAL A 64 -4.15 -2.78 -4.38
N ILE A 65 -5.25 -3.34 -4.87
CA ILE A 65 -5.64 -3.21 -6.30
C ILE A 65 -5.81 -1.74 -6.68
N ILE A 66 -6.49 -0.94 -5.85
CA ILE A 66 -6.69 0.49 -6.10
C ILE A 66 -5.35 1.22 -6.13
N SER A 67 -4.43 0.87 -5.24
CA SER A 67 -3.09 1.45 -5.20
C SER A 67 -2.23 1.07 -6.39
N ASP A 68 -2.27 -0.18 -6.84
CA ASP A 68 -1.58 -0.60 -8.06
C ASP A 68 -2.08 0.20 -9.27
N VAL A 69 -3.39 0.41 -9.39
CA VAL A 69 -3.97 1.27 -10.44
C VAL A 69 -3.53 2.73 -10.27
N TYR A 70 -3.53 3.23 -9.03
CA TYR A 70 -3.08 4.59 -8.75
C TYR A 70 -1.61 4.80 -9.14
N GLU A 71 -0.71 3.90 -8.75
CA GLU A 71 0.72 3.99 -9.05
C GLU A 71 1.03 3.74 -10.52
N ALA A 72 0.38 2.77 -11.16
CA ALA A 72 0.72 2.38 -12.54
C ALA A 72 0.06 3.24 -13.63
N VAL A 73 -1.13 3.81 -13.37
CA VAL A 73 -1.92 4.51 -14.40
C VAL A 73 -2.14 5.98 -14.04
N LEU A 74 -2.55 6.26 -12.80
CA LEU A 74 -2.93 7.61 -12.41
C LEU A 74 -1.71 8.48 -12.11
N PHE A 75 -0.71 7.90 -11.45
CA PHE A 75 0.52 8.59 -11.04
C PHE A 75 1.68 8.27 -11.98
N GLU A 76 1.99 7.01 -12.29
CA GLU A 76 3.13 6.62 -13.16
C GLU A 76 4.43 7.37 -12.77
N PRO A 77 4.94 7.17 -11.54
CA PRO A 77 6.16 7.83 -11.08
C PRO A 77 7.39 7.28 -11.80
N VAL A 78 8.21 8.15 -12.37
CA VAL A 78 9.47 7.77 -13.00
C VAL A 78 10.64 8.22 -12.10
N PRO A 79 11.37 7.27 -11.49
CA PRO A 79 12.50 7.60 -10.64
C PRO A 79 13.69 8.06 -11.48
N VAL A 80 14.33 9.14 -11.05
CA VAL A 80 15.55 9.70 -11.64
C VAL A 80 16.68 9.51 -10.65
N ALA A 81 17.37 8.37 -10.78
CA ALA A 81 18.41 7.96 -9.84
C ALA A 81 19.50 9.04 -9.66
N GLU A 82 19.91 9.70 -10.74
CA GLU A 82 20.97 10.71 -10.73
C GLU A 82 20.65 11.94 -9.86
N ALA A 83 19.38 12.30 -9.74
CA ALA A 83 18.93 13.44 -8.93
C ALA A 83 18.25 13.02 -7.63
N LEU A 84 18.16 11.71 -7.33
CA LEU A 84 17.35 11.16 -6.24
C LEU A 84 15.94 11.79 -6.20
N THR A 85 15.38 12.03 -7.38
CA THR A 85 14.10 12.70 -7.56
C THR A 85 13.15 11.81 -8.35
N ILE A 86 11.88 12.18 -8.35
CA ILE A 86 10.82 11.49 -9.08
C ILE A 86 10.06 12.57 -9.84
N TYR A 87 9.81 12.34 -11.13
CA TYR A 87 8.78 13.08 -11.86
C TYR A 87 7.63 12.16 -12.20
N CYS A 88 6.55 12.74 -12.68
CA CYS A 88 5.29 12.05 -12.85
C CYS A 88 4.74 12.22 -14.26
N LYS A 89 4.27 11.12 -14.87
CA LYS A 89 3.69 11.11 -16.22
C LYS A 89 2.23 10.65 -16.29
N GLY A 90 1.65 10.17 -15.19
CA GLY A 90 0.30 9.64 -15.16
C GLY A 90 -0.80 10.69 -15.34
N LEU A 91 -2.04 10.21 -15.52
CA LEU A 91 -3.21 11.03 -15.81
C LEU A 91 -3.41 12.16 -14.78
N LEU A 92 -3.22 11.89 -13.49
CA LEU A 92 -3.45 12.88 -12.43
C LEU A 92 -2.40 13.99 -12.41
N CYS A 93 -1.22 13.78 -12.99
CA CYS A 93 -0.17 14.79 -12.99
C CYS A 93 -0.40 15.95 -13.95
N THR A 94 -1.40 15.83 -14.82
CA THR A 94 -1.88 16.94 -15.66
C THR A 94 -2.68 17.97 -14.87
N VAL A 95 -3.26 17.57 -13.73
CA VAL A 95 -4.24 18.39 -12.99
C VAL A 95 -3.85 18.63 -11.53
N VAL A 96 -3.14 17.70 -10.89
CA VAL A 96 -2.74 17.77 -9.48
C VAL A 96 -1.24 17.96 -9.35
N ARG A 97 -0.82 18.76 -8.37
CA ARG A 97 0.60 18.94 -8.03
C ARG A 97 1.21 17.64 -7.51
N ILE A 98 2.43 17.34 -7.99
CA ILE A 98 3.16 16.11 -7.63
C ILE A 98 3.34 15.90 -6.12
N GLN A 99 3.49 16.98 -5.34
CA GLN A 99 3.65 16.89 -3.88
C GLN A 99 2.40 16.30 -3.20
N VAL A 100 1.21 16.65 -3.69
CA VAL A 100 -0.05 16.11 -3.16
C VAL A 100 -0.16 14.64 -3.51
N LEU A 101 0.16 14.27 -4.76
CA LEU A 101 0.10 12.88 -5.22
C LEU A 101 1.09 11.97 -4.48
N MET A 102 2.32 12.45 -4.22
CA MET A 102 3.27 11.74 -3.37
C MET A 102 2.82 11.67 -1.91
N GLY A 103 2.22 12.73 -1.38
CA GLY A 103 1.67 12.71 -0.02
C GLY A 103 0.57 11.66 0.14
N VAL A 104 -0.35 11.59 -0.83
CA VAL A 104 -1.39 10.56 -0.89
C VAL A 104 -0.76 9.17 -0.96
N LEU A 105 0.25 8.98 -1.81
CA LEU A 105 0.95 7.71 -1.97
C LEU A 105 1.60 7.23 -0.65
N ILE A 106 2.32 8.12 0.03
CA ILE A 106 2.99 7.83 1.30
C ILE A 106 1.95 7.48 2.37
N LEU A 107 0.87 8.25 2.46
CA LEU A 107 -0.19 8.02 3.45
C LEU A 107 -0.86 6.65 3.24
N VAL A 108 -1.18 6.31 1.99
CA VAL A 108 -1.80 5.04 1.64
C VAL A 108 -0.87 3.86 1.94
N ASN A 109 0.41 3.95 1.55
CA ASN A 109 1.40 2.91 1.84
C ASN A 109 1.67 2.74 3.35
N ALA A 110 1.74 3.84 4.11
CA ALA A 110 1.85 3.78 5.56
C ALA A 110 0.61 3.10 6.17
N GLY A 111 -0.58 3.44 5.68
CA GLY A 111 -1.83 2.78 6.04
C GLY A 111 -1.78 1.25 5.82
N TYR A 112 -1.31 0.81 4.65
CA TYR A 112 -1.11 -0.62 4.38
C TYR A 112 -0.12 -1.27 5.31
N GLY A 113 1.02 -0.63 5.60
CA GLY A 113 1.98 -1.13 6.56
C GLY A 113 1.33 -1.41 7.91
N VAL A 114 0.56 -0.45 8.43
CA VAL A 114 -0.14 -0.60 9.72
C VAL A 114 -1.18 -1.72 9.68
N VAL A 115 -2.02 -1.77 8.64
CA VAL A 115 -3.09 -2.79 8.54
C VAL A 115 -2.48 -4.18 8.36
N ASN A 116 -1.42 -4.33 7.56
CA ASN A 116 -0.70 -5.60 7.38
C ASN A 116 -0.07 -6.08 8.69
N ILE A 117 0.62 -5.20 9.42
CA ILE A 117 1.19 -5.55 10.74
C ILE A 117 0.06 -5.97 11.70
N ALA A 118 -1.05 -5.24 11.75
CA ALA A 118 -2.19 -5.59 12.58
C ALA A 118 -2.79 -6.95 12.21
N CYS A 119 -2.92 -7.27 10.92
CA CYS A 119 -3.39 -8.57 10.44
C CYS A 119 -2.43 -9.71 10.81
N VAL A 120 -1.12 -9.52 10.64
CA VAL A 120 -0.09 -10.48 11.04
C VAL A 120 -0.14 -10.72 12.54
N LEU A 121 -0.23 -9.67 13.35
CA LEU A 121 -0.36 -9.78 14.80
C LEU A 121 -1.63 -10.51 15.20
N LYS A 122 -2.80 -10.17 14.64
CA LYS A 122 -4.07 -10.88 14.92
C LYS A 122 -3.96 -12.37 14.58
N ARG A 123 -3.39 -12.71 13.42
CA ARG A 123 -3.19 -14.10 12.99
C ARG A 123 -2.23 -14.84 13.93
N HIS A 124 -1.12 -14.20 14.30
CA HIS A 124 -0.14 -14.77 15.23
C HIS A 124 -0.78 -15.04 16.60
N GLN A 125 -1.57 -14.10 17.14
CA GLN A 125 -2.27 -14.26 18.40
C GLN A 125 -3.33 -15.38 18.37
N ALA A 126 -3.96 -15.62 17.22
CA ALA A 126 -4.93 -16.71 17.05
C ALA A 126 -4.27 -18.11 17.10
N MET A 127 -3.01 -18.24 16.68
CA MET A 127 -2.28 -19.52 16.69
C MET A 127 -1.56 -19.81 18.02
N MET A 128 -1.33 -18.79 18.86
CA MET A 128 -0.59 -18.98 20.11
C MET A 128 -1.43 -19.66 21.21
N PRO A 129 -0.84 -20.63 21.95
CA PRO A 129 -1.50 -21.28 23.08
C PRO A 129 -1.75 -20.29 24.23
N ASN A 130 -2.80 -20.54 25.02
CA ASN A 130 -3.28 -19.61 26.05
C ASN A 130 -2.28 -19.32 27.17
N ALA A 131 -1.32 -20.21 27.42
CA ALA A 131 -0.30 -20.07 28.46
C ALA A 131 0.95 -19.28 28.02
N HIS A 132 1.05 -18.90 26.75
CA HIS A 132 2.27 -18.28 26.22
C HIS A 132 2.39 -16.80 26.65
N ALA A 133 3.58 -16.38 27.11
CA ALA A 133 3.83 -15.02 27.64
C ALA A 133 3.60 -13.90 26.60
N LEU A 134 3.80 -14.18 25.31
CA LEU A 134 3.56 -13.22 24.22
C LEU A 134 2.09 -13.09 23.81
N LYS A 135 1.19 -13.89 24.41
CA LYS A 135 -0.23 -13.79 24.11
C LYS A 135 -0.78 -12.52 24.76
N LEU A 136 -1.23 -11.58 23.92
CA LEU A 136 -1.87 -10.36 24.40
C LEU A 136 -3.15 -10.80 25.11
N ARG A 137 -3.13 -10.74 26.45
CA ARG A 137 -4.33 -10.98 27.24
C ARG A 137 -5.31 -9.88 26.87
N LYS A 138 -6.50 -10.26 26.40
CA LYS A 138 -7.58 -9.33 26.15
C LYS A 138 -7.87 -8.64 27.48
N VAL A 139 -7.39 -7.40 27.63
CA VAL A 139 -7.80 -6.54 28.73
C VAL A 139 -9.27 -6.30 28.45
N GLU A 140 -10.16 -7.00 29.14
CA GLU A 140 -11.58 -6.70 29.10
C GLU A 140 -11.72 -5.27 29.60
N SER A 141 -11.81 -4.32 28.66
CA SER A 141 -12.12 -2.94 28.97
C SER A 141 -13.53 -2.91 29.50
N LYS A 142 -13.68 -3.05 30.82
CA LYS A 142 -14.94 -2.88 31.55
C LYS A 142 -15.42 -1.42 31.56
N SER A 143 -14.79 -0.51 30.81
CA SER A 143 -14.88 0.94 31.03
C SER A 143 -15.80 1.71 30.08
N VAL A 144 -16.80 1.11 29.43
CA VAL A 144 -17.75 1.88 28.58
C VAL A 144 -19.24 1.63 28.90
N ASN A 145 -19.58 0.77 29.86
CA ASN A 145 -20.98 0.60 30.29
C ASN A 145 -21.40 1.49 31.48
N ALA A 146 -20.50 2.31 32.03
CA ALA A 146 -20.79 3.21 33.15
C ALA A 146 -21.35 4.60 32.72
N VAL A 147 -21.44 4.89 31.42
CA VAL A 147 -21.93 6.20 30.91
C VAL A 147 -23.37 6.13 30.37
N ALA A 148 -23.98 4.94 30.32
CA ALA A 148 -25.35 4.76 29.83
C ALA A 148 -26.41 4.69 30.95
N THR A 149 -26.09 5.10 32.18
CA THR A 149 -27.01 5.08 33.35
C THR A 149 -27.19 6.44 34.04
N LEU A 150 -26.88 7.54 33.35
CA LEU A 150 -27.20 8.92 33.79
C LEU A 150 -28.16 9.59 32.81
#